data_AF-A0A7Y5G586-F1
#
_entry.id   AF-A0A7Y5G586-F1
#
_cell.length_a   1.000
_cell.length_b   1.000
_cell.length_c   1.000
_cell.angle_alpha   90.00
_cell.angle_beta   90.00
_cell.angle_gamma   90.00
#
_symmetry.space_group_name_H-M   'P 1'
#
loop_
_entity.id
_entity.type
_entity.pdbx_description
1 polymer ?
#
loop_
_entity_poly.entity_id
_entity_poly.type
_entity_poly.pdbx_seq_one_letter_code
_entity_poly.pdbx_strand_id
1 'polypeptide(L)'
;MRKLFFLLLVSASLGYADENIPGFVNGDVASVFKTAKDKNQIIMIDFFTTWCGPCKLLDQNIYRSSAFKAYTEKMICYKIDAEKGEGIALADKYEVRVYPSVVFVDADGQEIERKVGYEPDINRYLRELDRIILGKDVFAEWMKDYQKNPSYESAAKVAKYYLLFDLPKAAPYYQFAMSQDPDVTKATTQELLMQHASIALQFSIDSIGVPEAENFLKRFPDHPASFGLAADLSYAYLRQNKNDKAWKLISQTYEKADDTGRKNIEAMYQRIRQATGHTTKEEDYAELVKLDGAVARGASRLIEIYTKHGDKDKAASVVLNWIQKNPNGSLSDYNDVGWSAFEAKAAEKEMAVALIKKWEMSAAADQNSYVADTIASLCEDLGDKANAVRFGEYAVKMSREGSKMKKTFEDNLKRYQNMK
;
A
#
# COMPACT_ATOMS: atom_id res chain seq x y z
N MET A 1 29.75 -16.24 -39.46
CA MET A 1 28.59 -15.48 -39.95
C MET A 1 27.34 -15.88 -39.16
N ARG A 2 26.95 -15.09 -38.16
CA ARG A 2 25.65 -15.15 -37.49
C ARG A 2 25.20 -13.71 -37.33
N LYS A 3 24.20 -13.29 -38.11
CA LYS A 3 23.63 -11.95 -38.10
C LYS A 3 22.78 -11.81 -36.84
N LEU A 4 23.17 -10.94 -35.91
CA LEU A 4 22.31 -10.48 -34.81
C LEU A 4 21.47 -9.32 -35.36
N PHE A 5 20.16 -9.52 -35.47
CA PHE A 5 19.21 -8.43 -35.72
C PHE A 5 19.03 -7.64 -34.42
N PHE A 6 19.57 -6.42 -34.38
CA PHE A 6 19.17 -5.43 -33.38
C PHE A 6 17.77 -4.93 -33.75
N LEU A 7 16.77 -5.35 -32.97
CA LEU A 7 15.45 -4.75 -33.01
C LEU A 7 15.54 -3.41 -32.28
N LEU A 8 15.63 -2.32 -33.05
CA LEU A 8 15.47 -0.95 -32.56
C LEU A 8 14.01 -0.80 -32.09
N LEU A 9 13.79 -1.01 -30.79
CA LEU A 9 12.59 -0.55 -30.11
C LEU A 9 12.62 0.97 -30.14
N VAL A 10 11.96 1.56 -31.13
CA VAL A 10 11.52 2.95 -31.07
C VAL A 10 10.51 3.01 -29.92
N SER A 11 11.01 3.28 -28.72
CA SER A 11 10.16 3.77 -27.65
C SER A 11 9.54 5.06 -28.16
N ALA A 12 8.27 5.01 -28.51
CA ALA A 12 7.45 6.21 -28.60
C ALA A 12 7.50 6.83 -27.19
N SER A 13 8.42 7.76 -27.00
CA SER A 13 8.37 8.69 -25.88
C SER A 13 7.04 9.39 -26.00
N LEU A 14 6.08 8.99 -25.16
CA LEU A 14 4.94 9.82 -24.83
C LEU A 14 5.52 11.14 -24.35
N GLY A 15 5.57 12.11 -25.27
CA GLY A 15 5.96 13.48 -24.96
C GLY A 15 5.10 13.95 -23.80
N TYR A 16 5.74 14.50 -22.79
CA TYR A 16 5.08 15.14 -21.66
C TYR A 16 4.20 16.27 -22.21
N ALA A 17 2.89 16.03 -22.24
CA ALA A 17 1.93 17.01 -22.71
C ALA A 17 1.71 18.05 -21.60
N ASP A 18 2.24 19.24 -21.88
CA ASP A 18 1.76 20.58 -21.49
C ASP A 18 2.23 21.16 -20.14
N GLU A 19 3.26 22.02 -20.23
CA GLU A 19 3.77 22.91 -19.18
C GLU A 19 2.75 23.99 -18.75
N ASN A 20 1.62 24.15 -19.46
CA ASN A 20 0.60 25.14 -19.10
C ASN A 20 -0.58 24.48 -18.38
N ILE A 21 -0.56 24.57 -17.05
CA ILE A 21 -1.72 24.27 -16.21
C ILE A 21 -2.57 25.55 -16.10
N PRO A 22 -3.87 25.53 -16.46
CA PRO A 22 -4.71 26.71 -16.38
C PRO A 22 -4.70 27.37 -15.00
N GLY A 23 -4.47 28.68 -14.95
CA GLY A 23 -4.43 29.47 -13.72
C GLY A 23 -3.08 29.50 -13.01
N PHE A 24 -2.07 28.75 -13.49
CA PHE A 24 -0.69 28.89 -13.03
C PHE A 24 0.02 30.03 -13.76
N VAL A 25 0.81 30.79 -13.03
CA VAL A 25 1.61 31.88 -13.59
C VAL A 25 2.96 31.35 -14.07
N ASN A 26 3.44 31.92 -15.18
CA ASN A 26 4.79 31.71 -15.70
C ASN A 26 5.64 32.94 -15.35
N GLY A 27 6.92 32.73 -15.03
CA GLY A 27 7.85 33.81 -14.70
C GLY A 27 8.97 33.37 -13.78
N ASP A 28 9.96 34.24 -13.61
CA ASP A 28 10.99 34.11 -12.57
C ASP A 28 10.38 34.36 -11.18
N VAL A 29 11.05 33.86 -10.15
CA VAL A 29 10.60 33.97 -8.76
C VAL A 29 10.34 35.42 -8.36
N ALA A 30 11.23 36.36 -8.73
CA ALA A 30 11.07 37.77 -8.35
C ALA A 30 9.78 38.39 -8.91
N SER A 31 9.44 38.08 -10.16
CA SER A 31 8.24 38.55 -10.83
C SER A 31 6.95 37.99 -10.21
N VAL A 32 6.97 36.73 -9.78
CA VAL A 32 5.85 36.07 -9.09
C VAL A 32 5.57 36.74 -7.75
N PHE A 33 6.62 36.94 -6.95
CA PHE A 33 6.52 37.62 -5.65
C PHE A 33 6.08 39.08 -5.78
N LYS A 34 6.59 39.80 -6.78
CA LYS A 34 6.12 41.16 -7.10
C LYS A 34 4.63 41.16 -7.44
N THR A 35 4.17 40.23 -8.27
CA THR A 35 2.75 40.11 -8.64
C THR A 35 1.87 39.82 -7.42
N ALA A 36 2.34 38.96 -6.51
CA ALA A 36 1.65 38.66 -5.26
C ALA A 36 1.49 39.91 -4.37
N LYS A 37 2.55 40.72 -4.26
CA LYS A 37 2.53 42.02 -3.56
C LYS A 37 1.56 43.00 -4.21
N ASP A 38 1.64 43.16 -5.54
CA ASP A 38 0.79 44.09 -6.29
C ASP A 38 -0.70 43.73 -6.16
N LYS A 39 -1.03 42.43 -6.07
CA LYS A 39 -2.41 41.94 -5.92
C LYS A 39 -2.86 41.71 -4.48
N ASN A 40 -1.96 41.83 -3.50
CA ASN A 40 -2.18 41.45 -2.10
C ASN A 40 -2.74 40.02 -1.96
N GLN A 41 -2.08 39.06 -2.63
CA GLN A 41 -2.47 37.65 -2.63
C GLN A 41 -1.35 36.77 -2.08
N ILE A 42 -1.73 35.66 -1.45
CA ILE A 42 -0.79 34.59 -1.09
C ILE A 42 -0.29 33.86 -2.35
N ILE A 43 0.84 33.18 -2.23
CA ILE A 43 1.42 32.37 -3.30
C ILE A 43 1.35 30.89 -2.90
N MET A 44 0.79 30.07 -3.77
CA MET A 44 0.91 28.62 -3.72
C MET A 44 2.06 28.21 -4.63
N ILE A 45 3.14 27.68 -4.05
CA ILE A 45 4.32 27.22 -4.79
C ILE A 45 4.33 25.69 -4.78
N ASP A 46 4.08 25.07 -5.93
CA ASP A 46 4.24 23.62 -6.14
C ASP A 46 5.68 23.29 -6.56
N PHE A 47 6.42 22.65 -5.68
CA PHE A 47 7.74 22.11 -5.94
C PHE A 47 7.61 20.69 -6.50
N PHE A 48 7.99 20.53 -7.76
CA PHE A 48 7.91 19.25 -8.47
C PHE A 48 9.27 18.85 -9.06
N THR A 49 9.34 17.63 -9.60
CA THR A 49 10.42 17.17 -10.47
C THR A 49 9.84 16.42 -11.67
N THR A 50 10.56 16.35 -12.80
CA THR A 50 10.02 15.75 -14.04
C THR A 50 9.77 14.23 -13.95
N TRP A 51 10.50 13.56 -13.07
CA TRP A 51 10.41 12.12 -12.83
C TRP A 51 9.36 11.76 -11.75
N CYS A 52 8.87 12.73 -10.98
CA CYS A 52 7.93 12.51 -9.89
C CYS A 52 6.55 12.07 -10.40
N GLY A 53 6.22 10.79 -10.25
CA GLY A 53 4.91 10.23 -10.58
C GLY A 53 3.74 10.89 -9.83
N PRO A 54 3.80 11.00 -8.48
CA PRO A 54 2.76 11.67 -7.69
C PRO A 54 2.50 13.13 -8.08
N CYS A 55 3.53 13.85 -8.52
CA CYS A 55 3.38 15.23 -9.02
C CYS A 55 2.49 15.27 -10.27
N LYS A 56 2.64 14.29 -11.18
CA LYS A 56 1.79 14.17 -12.37
C LYS A 56 0.34 13.86 -12.01
N LEU A 57 0.11 13.06 -10.97
CA LEU A 57 -1.23 12.78 -10.46
C LEU A 57 -1.87 14.04 -9.85
N LEU A 58 -1.09 14.85 -9.12
CA LEU A 58 -1.56 16.13 -8.58
C LEU A 58 -1.99 17.09 -9.71
N ASP A 59 -1.19 17.19 -10.77
CA ASP A 59 -1.52 18.00 -11.94
C ASP A 59 -2.82 17.54 -12.61
N GLN A 60 -2.93 16.23 -12.87
CA GLN A 60 -4.05 15.64 -13.61
C GLN A 60 -5.35 15.69 -12.82
N ASN A 61 -5.32 15.30 -11.54
CA ASN A 61 -6.53 15.06 -10.76
C ASN A 61 -6.98 16.27 -9.96
N ILE A 62 -6.05 17.15 -9.57
CA ILE A 62 -6.35 18.34 -8.76
C ILE A 62 -6.27 19.59 -9.62
N TYR A 63 -5.10 19.93 -10.15
CA TYR A 63 -4.90 21.27 -10.75
C TYR A 63 -5.64 21.48 -12.06
N ARG A 64 -5.85 20.42 -12.85
CA ARG A 64 -6.66 20.49 -14.08
C ARG A 64 -8.17 20.35 -13.84
N SER A 65 -8.61 20.16 -12.60
CA SER A 65 -10.03 20.08 -12.28
C SER A 65 -10.71 21.45 -12.39
N SER A 66 -11.98 21.47 -12.80
CA SER A 66 -12.80 22.68 -12.81
C SER A 66 -12.99 23.26 -11.41
N ALA A 67 -13.02 22.41 -10.38
CA ALA A 67 -13.20 22.84 -9.00
C ALA A 67 -11.98 23.59 -8.47
N PHE A 68 -10.76 23.16 -8.80
CA PHE A 68 -9.53 23.89 -8.45
C PHE A 68 -9.41 25.24 -9.19
N LYS A 69 -9.90 25.33 -10.43
CA LYS A 69 -9.85 26.58 -11.22
C LYS A 69 -10.52 27.76 -10.50
N ALA A 70 -11.54 27.54 -9.68
CA ALA A 70 -12.17 28.59 -8.89
C ALA A 70 -11.27 29.18 -7.78
N TYR A 71 -10.16 28.51 -7.45
CA TYR A 71 -9.19 28.93 -6.45
C TYR A 71 -8.00 29.69 -7.05
N THR A 72 -7.70 29.49 -8.34
CA THR A 72 -6.55 30.13 -9.00
C THR A 72 -6.68 31.66 -9.10
N GLU A 73 -7.88 32.20 -8.94
CA GLU A 73 -8.11 33.65 -8.88
C GLU A 73 -7.92 34.24 -7.48
N LYS A 74 -7.92 33.40 -6.44
CA LYS A 74 -7.81 33.82 -5.03
C LYS A 74 -6.37 33.84 -4.51
N MET A 75 -5.44 33.22 -5.23
CA MET A 75 -4.03 33.10 -4.89
C MET A 75 -3.18 33.01 -6.15
N ILE A 76 -1.89 33.36 -6.05
CA ILE A 76 -0.94 33.16 -7.14
C ILE A 76 -0.52 31.69 -7.15
N CYS A 77 -0.90 30.94 -8.18
CA CYS A 77 -0.47 29.55 -8.36
C CYS A 77 0.82 29.52 -9.17
N TYR A 78 1.92 29.03 -8.58
CA TYR A 78 3.23 28.93 -9.20
C TYR A 78 3.76 27.52 -9.07
N LYS A 79 4.44 27.02 -10.10
CA LYS A 79 5.01 25.68 -10.12
C LYS A 79 6.45 25.77 -10.61
N ILE A 80 7.35 25.10 -9.93
CA ILE A 80 8.79 25.20 -10.19
C ILE A 80 9.50 23.86 -10.02
N ASP A 81 10.36 23.51 -10.97
CA ASP A 81 11.18 22.30 -10.93
C ASP A 81 12.25 22.51 -9.86
N ALA A 82 12.13 21.79 -8.74
CA ALA A 82 12.99 21.97 -7.58
C ALA A 82 14.46 21.58 -7.83
N GLU A 83 14.75 20.89 -8.95
CA GLU A 83 16.09 20.44 -9.31
C GLU A 83 16.74 21.30 -10.42
N LYS A 84 16.09 22.39 -10.87
CA LYS A 84 16.57 23.22 -11.97
C LYS A 84 16.43 24.72 -11.69
N GLY A 85 17.34 25.50 -12.29
CA GLY A 85 17.27 26.96 -12.31
C GLY A 85 17.09 27.57 -10.92
N GLU A 86 16.17 28.53 -10.80
CA GLU A 86 15.82 29.18 -9.53
C GLU A 86 15.14 28.23 -8.53
N GLY A 87 14.60 27.10 -9.00
CA GLY A 87 13.93 26.11 -8.16
C GLY A 87 14.84 25.46 -7.14
N ILE A 88 16.14 25.31 -7.45
CA ILE A 88 17.13 24.76 -6.51
C ILE A 88 17.25 25.65 -5.27
N ALA A 89 17.47 26.96 -5.48
CA ALA A 89 17.64 27.91 -4.40
C ALA A 89 16.33 28.13 -3.63
N LEU A 90 15.19 28.14 -4.34
CA LEU A 90 13.88 28.31 -3.71
C LEU A 90 13.47 27.08 -2.89
N ALA A 91 13.73 25.88 -3.40
CA ALA A 91 13.51 24.63 -2.67
C ALA A 91 14.39 24.55 -1.42
N ASP A 92 15.64 25.02 -1.48
CA ASP A 92 16.50 25.08 -0.29
C ASP A 92 15.99 26.09 0.74
N LYS A 93 15.55 27.29 0.31
CA LYS A 93 14.95 28.31 1.19
C LYS A 93 13.77 27.76 2.00
N TYR A 94 12.91 26.95 1.39
CA TYR A 94 11.75 26.34 2.04
C TYR A 94 12.01 24.91 2.54
N GLU A 95 13.26 24.46 2.48
CA GLU A 95 13.71 23.14 2.91
C GLU A 95 12.84 22.00 2.35
N VAL A 96 12.54 22.06 1.05
CA VAL A 96 11.80 21.02 0.36
C VAL A 96 12.72 19.81 0.21
N ARG A 97 12.29 18.67 0.75
CA ARG A 97 13.04 17.39 0.73
C ARG A 97 12.23 16.21 0.16
N VAL A 98 10.94 16.41 -0.08
CA VAL A 98 10.00 15.38 -0.59
C VAL A 98 9.13 15.99 -1.68
N TYR A 99 8.77 15.21 -2.70
CA TYR A 99 7.97 15.69 -3.85
C TYR A 99 6.66 14.89 -4.02
N PRO A 100 5.55 15.55 -4.39
CA PRO A 100 5.40 17.01 -4.43
C PRO A 100 5.42 17.62 -3.02
N SER A 101 5.86 18.87 -2.93
CA SER A 101 5.63 19.72 -1.75
C SER A 101 5.02 21.02 -2.23
N VAL A 102 3.86 21.38 -1.68
CA VAL A 102 3.17 22.63 -2.01
C VAL A 102 3.27 23.56 -0.81
N VAL A 103 4.04 24.65 -0.95
CA VAL A 103 4.26 25.62 0.13
C VAL A 103 3.41 26.86 -0.16
N PHE A 104 2.66 27.29 0.84
CA PHE A 104 1.85 28.50 0.79
C PHE A 104 2.57 29.60 1.55
N VAL A 105 2.81 30.72 0.90
CA VAL A 105 3.52 31.85 1.49
C VAL A 105 2.75 33.15 1.33
N ASP A 106 2.98 34.09 2.24
CA ASP A 106 2.53 35.46 2.05
C ASP A 106 3.35 36.18 0.97
N ALA A 107 2.97 37.42 0.65
CA ALA A 107 3.63 38.20 -0.39
C ALA A 107 5.09 38.57 -0.02
N ASP A 108 5.48 38.50 1.25
CA ASP A 108 6.84 38.70 1.73
C ASP A 108 7.66 37.39 1.79
N GLY A 109 7.01 36.26 1.49
CA GLY A 109 7.61 34.94 1.40
C GLY A 109 7.73 34.21 2.73
N GLN A 110 6.99 34.65 3.75
CA GLN A 110 6.85 33.91 4.98
C GLN A 110 5.84 32.78 4.81
N GLU A 111 6.19 31.61 5.35
CA GLU A 111 5.39 30.41 5.23
C GLU A 111 4.11 30.49 6.05
N ILE A 112 2.98 30.26 5.38
CA ILE A 112 1.64 30.21 5.97
C ILE A 112 1.29 28.78 6.35
N GLU A 113 1.52 27.85 5.41
CA GLU A 113 1.15 26.44 5.51
C GLU A 113 1.91 25.65 4.42
N ARG A 114 1.97 24.33 4.56
CA ARG A 114 2.41 23.46 3.45
C ARG A 114 1.62 22.16 3.38
N LYS A 115 1.63 21.56 2.20
CA LYS A 115 1.14 20.21 1.93
C LYS A 115 2.26 19.37 1.37
N VAL A 116 2.45 18.18 1.93
CA VAL A 116 3.48 17.22 1.50
C VAL A 116 2.81 15.99 0.91
N GLY A 117 3.27 15.56 -0.27
CA GLY A 117 2.73 14.39 -0.96
C GLY A 117 1.45 14.67 -1.77
N TYR A 118 0.93 13.60 -2.38
CA TYR A 118 -0.26 13.65 -3.23
C TYR A 118 -1.52 13.32 -2.41
N GLU A 119 -2.51 14.22 -2.44
CA GLU A 119 -3.85 14.00 -1.89
C GLU A 119 -4.82 13.65 -3.03
N PRO A 120 -5.32 12.40 -3.10
CA PRO A 120 -6.23 11.98 -4.17
C PRO A 120 -7.67 12.50 -4.02
N ASP A 121 -8.12 12.86 -2.82
CA ASP A 121 -9.47 13.41 -2.61
C ASP A 121 -9.48 14.93 -2.84
N ILE A 122 -10.00 15.33 -4.00
CA ILE A 122 -10.15 16.74 -4.34
C ILE A 122 -10.93 17.54 -3.30
N ASN A 123 -11.98 16.99 -2.68
CA ASN A 123 -12.76 17.73 -1.71
C ASN A 123 -11.96 18.02 -0.44
N ARG A 124 -11.06 17.09 -0.05
CA ARG A 124 -10.13 17.32 1.04
C ARG A 124 -9.12 18.40 0.68
N TYR A 125 -8.54 18.34 -0.52
CA TYR A 125 -7.62 19.36 -1.00
C TYR A 125 -8.25 20.76 -0.97
N LEU A 126 -9.47 20.91 -1.48
CA LEU A 126 -10.15 22.21 -1.54
C LEU A 126 -10.52 22.75 -0.15
N ARG A 127 -10.96 21.90 0.79
CA ARG A 127 -11.20 22.33 2.18
C ARG A 127 -9.94 22.89 2.84
N GLU A 128 -8.79 22.29 2.55
CA GLU A 128 -7.51 22.82 3.05
C GLU A 128 -7.15 24.14 2.39
N LEU A 129 -7.40 24.32 1.08
CA LEU A 129 -7.23 25.61 0.44
C LEU A 129 -8.12 26.69 1.05
N ASP A 130 -9.38 26.39 1.38
CA ASP A 130 -10.26 27.35 2.05
C ASP A 130 -9.67 27.83 3.38
N ARG A 131 -9.17 26.89 4.20
CA ARG A 131 -8.48 27.18 5.46
C ARG A 131 -7.27 28.09 5.27
N ILE A 132 -6.43 27.76 4.27
CA ILE A 132 -5.19 28.48 3.95
C ILE A 132 -5.46 29.88 3.43
N ILE A 133 -6.39 30.03 2.48
CA ILE A 133 -6.76 31.33 1.89
C ILE A 133 -7.38 32.24 2.95
N LEU A 134 -8.17 31.69 3.89
CA LEU A 134 -8.72 32.44 5.01
C LEU A 134 -7.68 32.78 6.08
N GLY A 135 -6.49 32.16 6.04
CA GLY A 135 -5.45 32.32 7.05
C GLY A 135 -5.90 31.89 8.45
N LYS A 136 -6.83 30.94 8.53
CA LYS A 136 -7.43 30.47 9.80
C LYS A 136 -7.09 29.02 10.03
N ASP A 137 -6.78 28.67 11.26
CA ASP A 137 -6.34 27.34 11.65
C ASP A 137 -5.19 26.86 10.76
N VAL A 138 -4.12 27.66 10.56
CA VAL A 138 -2.95 27.33 9.72
C VAL A 138 -1.66 27.33 10.52
N PHE A 139 -0.60 26.71 9.98
CA PHE A 139 0.73 26.69 10.62
C PHE A 139 1.19 28.06 11.13
N ALA A 140 1.12 29.13 10.31
CA ALA A 140 1.55 30.46 10.73
C ALA A 140 0.79 30.99 11.96
N GLU A 141 -0.51 30.70 12.09
CA GLU A 141 -1.31 31.08 13.25
C GLU A 141 -0.87 30.26 14.47
N TRP A 142 -0.76 28.94 14.34
CA TRP A 142 -0.38 28.04 15.44
C TRP A 142 1.02 28.34 15.97
N MET A 143 1.96 28.65 15.08
CA MET A 143 3.34 28.98 15.42
C MET A 143 3.42 30.32 16.14
N LYS A 144 2.67 31.32 15.68
CA LYS A 144 2.54 32.62 16.36
C LYS A 144 1.92 32.47 17.75
N ASP A 145 0.88 31.65 17.87
CA ASP A 145 0.23 31.36 19.15
C ASP A 145 1.20 30.67 20.11
N TYR A 146 1.94 29.66 19.64
CA TYR A 146 2.97 28.99 20.44
C TYR A 146 4.06 29.96 20.89
N GLN A 147 4.55 30.82 20.01
CA GLN A 147 5.59 31.81 20.35
C GLN A 147 5.12 32.84 21.38
N LYS A 148 3.84 33.23 21.33
CA LYS A 148 3.27 34.22 22.25
C LYS A 148 2.91 33.60 23.60
N ASN A 149 2.19 32.48 23.58
CA ASN A 149 1.65 31.78 24.75
C ASN A 149 1.72 30.26 24.51
N PRO A 150 2.88 29.61 24.78
CA PRO A 150 3.03 28.17 24.57
C PRO A 150 1.94 27.37 25.30
N SER A 151 1.23 26.52 24.56
CA SER A 151 0.17 25.66 25.09
C SER A 151 0.27 24.25 24.51
N TYR A 152 -0.41 23.29 25.12
CA TYR A 152 -0.50 21.93 24.56
C TYR A 152 -1.08 21.96 23.14
N GLU A 153 -2.14 22.72 22.90
CA GLU A 153 -2.85 22.74 21.61
C GLU A 153 -1.97 23.32 20.50
N SER A 154 -1.28 24.43 20.77
CA SER A 154 -0.39 25.07 19.80
C SER A 154 0.85 24.20 19.53
N ALA A 155 1.44 23.61 20.58
CA ALA A 155 2.56 22.69 20.45
C ALA A 155 2.20 21.44 19.65
N ALA A 156 1.06 20.82 19.94
CA ALA A 156 0.61 19.61 19.25
C ALA A 156 0.39 19.85 17.75
N LYS A 157 -0.19 21.00 17.38
CA LYS A 157 -0.40 21.39 15.99
C LYS A 157 0.92 21.64 15.25
N VAL A 158 1.85 22.39 15.86
CA VAL A 158 3.16 22.66 15.27
C VAL A 158 4.01 21.39 15.17
N ALA A 159 3.96 20.51 16.18
CA ALA A 159 4.62 19.21 16.12
C ALA A 159 4.10 18.37 14.95
N LYS A 160 2.77 18.24 14.82
CA LYS A 160 2.12 17.50 13.72
C LYS A 160 2.50 18.06 12.36
N TYR A 161 2.59 19.38 12.24
CA TYR A 161 3.03 20.05 11.02
C TYR A 161 4.43 19.59 10.60
N TYR A 162 5.41 19.75 11.50
CA TYR A 162 6.80 19.40 11.19
C TYR A 162 7.02 17.89 11.03
N LEU A 163 6.27 17.04 11.73
CA LEU A 163 6.36 15.58 11.57
C LEU A 163 6.21 15.12 10.11
N LEU A 164 5.49 15.88 9.27
CA LEU A 164 5.30 15.55 7.87
C LEU A 164 6.59 15.62 7.02
N PHE A 165 7.63 16.34 7.45
CA PHE A 165 8.81 16.59 6.62
C PHE A 165 10.13 16.89 7.36
N ASP A 166 10.10 17.25 8.65
CA ASP A 166 11.28 17.64 9.43
C ASP A 166 11.14 17.19 10.90
N LEU A 167 11.56 15.95 11.16
CA LEU A 167 11.52 15.35 12.49
C LEU A 167 12.35 16.15 13.53
N PRO A 168 13.58 16.63 13.24
CA PRO A 168 14.31 17.53 14.14
C PRO A 168 13.54 18.80 14.53
N LYS A 169 12.87 19.47 13.59
CA LYS A 169 12.05 20.65 13.91
C LYS A 169 10.80 20.30 14.71
N ALA A 170 10.22 19.12 14.51
CA ALA A 170 9.09 18.66 15.28
C ALA A 170 9.43 18.42 16.76
N ALA A 171 10.67 17.97 17.04
CA ALA A 171 11.09 17.48 18.35
C ALA A 171 10.77 18.38 19.55
N PRO A 172 11.13 19.70 19.58
CA PRO A 172 10.83 20.53 20.74
C PRO A 172 9.33 20.69 21.01
N TYR A 173 8.51 20.79 19.96
CA TYR A 173 7.05 20.93 20.09
C TYR A 173 6.40 19.61 20.50
N TYR A 174 6.87 18.50 19.94
CA TYR A 174 6.46 17.16 20.32
C TYR A 174 6.75 16.90 21.80
N GLN A 175 7.99 17.15 22.24
CA GLN A 175 8.40 17.00 23.64
C GLN A 175 7.57 17.88 24.57
N PHE A 176 7.32 19.13 24.19
CA PHE A 176 6.43 20.01 24.96
C PHE A 176 5.03 19.42 25.07
N ALA A 177 4.39 19.04 23.95
CA ALA A 177 3.04 18.47 23.96
C ALA A 177 2.96 17.19 24.81
N MET A 178 3.92 16.28 24.67
CA MET A 178 4.01 15.04 25.45
C MET A 178 4.22 15.33 26.95
N SER A 179 4.97 16.37 27.32
CA SER A 179 5.16 16.74 28.73
C SER A 179 3.89 17.25 29.42
N GLN A 180 2.92 17.77 28.65
CA GLN A 180 1.64 18.26 29.16
C GLN A 180 0.56 17.15 29.24
N ASP A 181 0.81 15.97 28.66
CA ASP A 181 -0.05 14.78 28.73
C ASP A 181 0.82 13.51 28.80
N PRO A 182 1.62 13.32 29.87
CA PRO A 182 2.58 12.23 29.98
C PRO A 182 1.89 10.85 30.00
N ASP A 183 0.65 10.83 30.48
CA ASP A 183 -0.22 9.66 30.50
C ASP A 183 -0.99 9.48 29.18
N VAL A 184 -0.66 10.23 28.12
CA VAL A 184 -1.16 10.03 26.72
C VAL A 184 -2.67 9.76 26.69
N THR A 185 -3.41 10.55 27.46
CA THR A 185 -4.84 10.39 27.68
C THR A 185 -5.65 11.01 26.54
N LYS A 186 -5.10 12.02 25.87
CA LYS A 186 -5.74 12.70 24.74
C LYS A 186 -5.50 11.93 23.45
N ALA A 187 -6.53 11.83 22.61
CA ALA A 187 -6.43 11.22 21.29
C ALA A 187 -5.36 11.88 20.40
N THR A 188 -5.17 13.20 20.51
CA THR A 188 -4.12 13.92 19.77
C THR A 188 -2.71 13.55 20.25
N THR A 189 -2.50 13.32 21.55
CA THR A 189 -1.21 12.82 22.06
C THR A 189 -0.94 11.39 21.59
N GLN A 190 -1.98 10.54 21.55
CA GLN A 190 -1.88 9.20 20.98
C GLN A 190 -1.47 9.26 19.49
N GLU A 191 -2.12 10.14 18.71
CA GLU A 191 -1.78 10.37 17.31
C GLU A 191 -0.34 10.85 17.14
N LEU A 192 0.10 11.84 17.94
CA LEU A 192 1.47 12.36 17.88
C LEU A 192 2.51 11.28 18.20
N LEU A 193 2.33 10.52 19.29
CA LEU A 193 3.24 9.44 19.68
C LEU A 193 3.32 8.39 18.56
N MET A 194 2.18 7.98 18.02
CA MET A 194 2.15 7.02 16.92
C MET A 194 2.82 7.55 15.64
N GLN A 195 2.57 8.81 15.27
CA GLN A 195 3.16 9.41 14.06
C GLN A 195 4.67 9.56 14.21
N HIS A 196 5.13 10.08 15.35
CA HIS A 196 6.55 10.25 15.62
C HIS A 196 7.29 8.90 15.61
N ALA A 197 6.70 7.87 16.24
CA ALA A 197 7.24 6.51 16.22
C ALA A 197 7.31 5.94 14.79
N SER A 198 6.21 5.99 14.04
CA SER A 198 6.13 5.47 12.66
C SER A 198 7.13 6.17 11.73
N ILE A 199 7.20 7.51 11.77
CA ILE A 199 8.13 8.29 10.97
C ILE A 199 9.58 7.94 11.33
N ALA A 200 9.92 7.89 12.62
CA ALA A 200 11.26 7.51 13.05
C ALA A 200 11.64 6.11 12.53
N LEU A 201 10.73 5.14 12.57
CA LEU A 201 10.95 3.79 12.03
C LEU A 201 11.16 3.79 10.50
N GLN A 202 10.36 4.56 9.76
CA GLN A 202 10.48 4.69 8.31
C GLN A 202 11.83 5.29 7.88
N PHE A 203 12.33 6.28 8.64
CA PHE A 203 13.66 6.87 8.42
C PHE A 203 14.80 6.05 9.06
N SER A 204 14.54 4.85 9.57
CA SER A 204 15.53 3.98 10.22
C SER A 204 16.18 4.56 11.49
N ILE A 205 15.49 5.48 12.17
CA ILE A 205 15.89 6.08 13.45
C ILE A 205 15.38 5.18 14.59
N ASP A 206 15.86 3.95 14.60
CA ASP A 206 15.38 2.88 15.47
C ASP A 206 15.52 3.20 16.97
N SER A 207 16.51 4.01 17.34
CA SER A 207 16.74 4.46 18.73
C SER A 207 15.58 5.27 19.31
N ILE A 208 14.75 5.87 18.45
CA ILE A 208 13.55 6.61 18.82
C ILE A 208 12.31 5.76 18.51
N GLY A 209 12.20 5.29 17.27
CA GLY A 209 10.97 4.67 16.78
C GLY A 209 10.60 3.36 17.47
N VAL A 210 11.58 2.51 17.79
CA VAL A 210 11.33 1.20 18.41
C VAL A 210 10.73 1.33 19.82
N PRO A 211 11.35 2.03 20.78
CA PRO A 211 10.79 2.12 22.13
C PRO A 211 9.44 2.82 22.17
N GLU A 212 9.22 3.84 21.33
CA GLU A 212 7.92 4.52 21.26
C GLU A 212 6.82 3.65 20.66
N ALA A 213 7.13 2.89 19.60
CA ALA A 213 6.18 1.96 19.01
C ALA A 213 5.84 0.80 19.95
N GLU A 214 6.84 0.21 20.63
CA GLU A 214 6.63 -0.79 21.68
C GLU A 214 5.71 -0.23 22.80
N ASN A 215 5.97 1.02 23.23
CA ASN A 215 5.15 1.70 24.24
C ASN A 215 3.71 1.91 23.76
N PHE A 216 3.53 2.45 22.55
CA PHE A 216 2.21 2.69 21.98
C PHE A 216 1.39 1.40 21.87
N LEU A 217 1.96 0.35 21.27
CA LEU A 217 1.27 -0.93 21.06
C LEU A 217 0.93 -1.64 22.38
N LYS A 218 1.78 -1.49 23.40
CA LYS A 218 1.50 -2.01 24.75
C LYS A 218 0.30 -1.29 25.40
N ARG A 219 0.21 0.03 25.21
CA ARG A 219 -0.82 0.86 25.84
C ARG A 219 -2.15 0.85 25.10
N PHE A 220 -2.10 0.73 23.77
CA PHE A 220 -3.24 0.86 22.88
C PHE A 220 -3.33 -0.31 21.88
N PRO A 221 -3.39 -1.57 22.37
CA PRO A 221 -3.29 -2.75 21.51
C PRO A 221 -4.40 -2.88 20.46
N ASP A 222 -5.55 -2.23 20.68
CA ASP A 222 -6.73 -2.30 19.81
C ASP A 222 -7.01 -0.97 19.09
N HIS A 223 -6.09 0.01 19.16
CA HIS A 223 -6.21 1.27 18.42
C HIS A 223 -6.11 1.01 16.89
N PRO A 224 -6.91 1.67 16.04
CA PRO A 224 -6.94 1.39 14.60
C PRO A 224 -5.57 1.53 13.91
N ALA A 225 -4.72 2.40 14.43
CA ALA A 225 -3.40 2.64 13.87
C ALA A 225 -2.31 1.65 14.35
N SER A 226 -2.63 0.77 15.30
CA SER A 226 -1.70 -0.24 15.83
C SER A 226 -1.26 -1.23 14.75
N PHE A 227 -2.09 -1.47 13.72
CA PHE A 227 -1.72 -2.34 12.60
C PHE A 227 -0.55 -1.77 11.78
N GLY A 228 -0.65 -0.50 11.37
CA GLY A 228 0.39 0.18 10.60
C GLY A 228 1.69 0.33 11.41
N LEU A 229 1.56 0.69 12.69
CA LEU A 229 2.73 0.85 13.55
C LEU A 229 3.42 -0.48 13.88
N ALA A 230 2.66 -1.55 14.10
CA ALA A 230 3.23 -2.89 14.29
C ALA A 230 3.97 -3.38 13.04
N ALA A 231 3.49 -3.02 11.85
CA ALA A 231 4.17 -3.25 10.59
C ALA A 231 5.54 -2.55 10.53
N ASP A 232 5.58 -1.24 10.78
CA ASP A 232 6.83 -0.46 10.80
C ASP A 232 7.82 -1.00 11.87
N LEU A 233 7.32 -1.34 13.06
CA LEU A 233 8.13 -1.87 14.15
C LEU A 233 8.72 -3.25 13.80
N SER A 234 7.93 -4.10 13.14
CA SER A 234 8.40 -5.41 12.68
C SER A 234 9.53 -5.27 11.66
N TYR A 235 9.45 -4.29 10.77
CA TYR A 235 10.54 -3.99 9.84
C TYR A 235 11.82 -3.55 10.57
N ALA A 236 11.71 -2.68 11.57
CA ALA A 236 12.85 -2.28 12.39
C ALA A 236 13.47 -3.46 13.14
N TYR A 237 12.67 -4.39 13.68
CA TYR A 237 13.21 -5.61 14.27
C TYR A 237 14.00 -6.46 13.28
N LEU A 238 13.53 -6.60 12.04
CA LEU A 238 14.27 -7.34 11.01
C LEU A 238 15.60 -6.67 10.66
N ARG A 239 15.64 -5.34 10.55
CA ARG A 239 16.91 -4.59 10.37
C ARG A 239 17.91 -4.84 11.51
N GLN A 240 17.41 -5.13 12.71
CA GLN A 240 18.20 -5.44 13.89
C GLN A 240 18.48 -6.94 14.09
N ASN A 241 18.15 -7.80 13.12
CA ASN A 241 18.23 -9.26 13.22
C ASN A 241 17.42 -9.86 14.38
N LYS A 242 16.37 -9.16 14.85
CA LYS A 242 15.44 -9.62 15.90
C LYS A 242 14.25 -10.34 15.25
N ASN A 243 14.55 -11.37 14.46
CA ASN A 243 13.56 -12.04 13.62
C ASN A 243 12.38 -12.59 14.44
N ASP A 244 12.63 -13.29 15.54
CA ASP A 244 11.58 -13.85 16.40
C ASP A 244 10.60 -12.78 16.92
N LYS A 245 11.12 -11.58 17.26
CA LYS A 245 10.28 -10.45 17.70
C LYS A 245 9.43 -9.90 16.55
N ALA A 246 10.02 -9.75 15.37
CA ALA A 246 9.31 -9.31 14.18
C ALA A 246 8.17 -10.29 13.85
N TRP A 247 8.48 -11.59 13.79
CA TRP A 247 7.51 -12.62 13.44
C TRP A 247 6.38 -12.72 14.44
N LYS A 248 6.71 -12.72 15.74
CA LYS A 248 5.70 -12.72 16.80
C LYS A 248 4.76 -11.51 16.69
N LEU A 249 5.30 -10.32 16.43
CA LEU A 249 4.51 -9.11 16.33
C LEU A 249 3.59 -9.13 15.10
N ILE A 250 4.12 -9.46 13.92
CA ILE A 250 3.33 -9.58 12.69
C ILE A 250 2.18 -10.58 12.88
N SER A 251 2.46 -11.75 13.46
CA SER A 251 1.47 -12.80 13.72
C SER A 251 0.35 -12.33 14.65
N GLN A 252 0.69 -11.71 15.78
CA GLN A 252 -0.30 -11.18 16.73
C GLN A 252 -1.16 -10.06 16.13
N THR A 253 -0.54 -9.21 15.31
CA THR A 253 -1.23 -8.14 14.60
C THR A 253 -2.15 -8.69 13.51
N TYR A 254 -1.73 -9.73 12.79
CA TYR A 254 -2.51 -10.37 11.72
C TYR A 254 -3.80 -11.02 12.25
N GLU A 255 -3.72 -11.73 13.38
CA GLU A 255 -4.90 -12.36 14.03
C GLU A 255 -6.01 -11.35 14.34
N LYS A 256 -5.63 -10.14 14.75
CA LYS A 256 -6.55 -9.06 15.13
C LYS A 256 -7.06 -8.23 13.94
N ALA A 257 -6.43 -8.35 12.77
CA ALA A 257 -6.71 -7.49 11.63
C ALA A 257 -7.98 -7.90 10.90
N ASP A 258 -8.71 -6.90 10.40
CA ASP A 258 -9.76 -7.09 9.38
C ASP A 258 -9.14 -7.46 8.02
N ASP A 259 -9.97 -7.78 7.02
CA ASP A 259 -9.49 -8.23 5.70
C ASP A 259 -8.55 -7.21 5.02
N THR A 260 -8.77 -5.91 5.26
CA THR A 260 -7.94 -4.85 4.70
C THR A 260 -6.58 -4.80 5.39
N GLY A 261 -6.58 -4.88 6.73
CA GLY A 261 -5.36 -4.97 7.54
C GLY A 261 -4.53 -6.19 7.19
N ARG A 262 -5.16 -7.36 7.02
CA ARG A 262 -4.50 -8.59 6.58
C ARG A 262 -3.83 -8.44 5.22
N LYS A 263 -4.52 -7.89 4.22
CA LYS A 263 -3.95 -7.60 2.89
C LYS A 263 -2.76 -6.65 2.96
N ASN A 264 -2.81 -5.64 3.83
CA ASN A 264 -1.70 -4.70 4.01
C ASN A 264 -0.48 -5.37 4.65
N ILE A 265 -0.70 -6.23 5.65
CA ILE A 265 0.37 -7.02 6.29
C ILE A 265 0.99 -8.00 5.29
N GLU A 266 0.20 -8.66 4.45
CA GLU A 266 0.69 -9.53 3.37
C GLU A 266 1.54 -8.75 2.35
N ALA A 267 1.05 -7.59 1.88
CA ALA A 267 1.78 -6.76 0.92
C ALA A 267 3.09 -6.23 1.50
N MET A 268 3.12 -5.97 2.81
CA MET A 268 4.35 -5.63 3.53
C MET A 268 5.29 -6.83 3.59
N TYR A 269 4.81 -8.03 3.94
CA TYR A 269 5.60 -9.25 3.98
C TYR A 269 6.35 -9.49 2.66
N GLN A 270 5.66 -9.33 1.52
CA GLN A 270 6.28 -9.49 0.21
C GLN A 270 7.39 -8.45 -0.03
N ARG A 271 7.19 -7.20 0.39
CA ARG A 271 8.21 -6.14 0.29
C ARG A 271 9.43 -6.45 1.16
N ILE A 272 9.23 -6.91 2.38
CA ILE A 272 10.31 -7.28 3.32
C ILE A 272 11.15 -8.42 2.76
N ARG A 273 10.50 -9.46 2.21
CA ARG A 273 11.16 -10.60 1.60
C ARG A 273 12.01 -10.18 0.39
N GLN A 274 11.49 -9.26 -0.42
CA GLN A 274 12.22 -8.71 -1.57
C GLN A 274 13.40 -7.84 -1.13
N ALA A 275 13.23 -7.02 -0.08
CA ALA A 275 14.22 -6.03 0.35
C ALA A 275 15.39 -6.61 1.16
N THR A 276 15.15 -7.64 1.97
CA THR A 276 16.18 -8.15 2.90
C THR A 276 17.10 -9.20 2.29
N GLY A 277 16.73 -9.80 1.14
CA GLY A 277 17.43 -10.97 0.57
C GLY A 277 17.53 -12.16 1.53
N HIS A 278 16.98 -12.04 2.74
CA HIS A 278 16.89 -13.08 3.74
C HIS A 278 15.80 -14.02 3.28
N THR A 279 16.21 -15.27 3.07
CA THR A 279 15.30 -16.38 3.30
C THR A 279 14.92 -16.29 4.78
N THR A 280 13.75 -15.72 5.07
CA THR A 280 12.94 -16.31 6.15
C THR A 280 13.05 -17.81 5.97
N LYS A 281 13.39 -18.54 7.04
CA LYS A 281 13.30 -19.99 6.92
C LYS A 281 11.86 -20.26 6.49
N GLU A 282 11.67 -21.18 5.55
CA GLU A 282 10.34 -21.50 5.01
C GLU A 282 9.35 -21.84 6.15
N GLU A 283 9.91 -22.29 7.29
CA GLU A 283 9.34 -22.50 8.62
C GLU A 283 8.75 -21.23 9.30
N ASP A 284 9.41 -20.08 9.25
CA ASP A 284 8.95 -18.81 9.88
C ASP A 284 7.72 -18.27 9.14
N TYR A 285 7.69 -18.46 7.82
CA TYR A 285 6.51 -18.19 7.01
C TYR A 285 5.42 -19.22 7.28
N ALA A 286 5.78 -20.50 7.47
CA ALA A 286 4.82 -21.54 7.80
C ALA A 286 4.05 -21.27 9.10
N GLU A 287 4.59 -20.54 10.08
CA GLU A 287 3.80 -20.11 11.26
C GLU A 287 2.73 -19.07 10.90
N LEU A 288 3.06 -18.02 10.15
CA LEU A 288 2.10 -17.04 9.65
C LEU A 288 1.03 -17.69 8.75
N VAL A 289 1.45 -18.62 7.91
CA VAL A 289 0.55 -19.32 6.99
C VAL A 289 -0.29 -20.39 7.73
N LYS A 290 0.19 -20.96 8.86
CA LYS A 290 -0.63 -21.77 9.78
C LYS A 290 -1.72 -20.94 10.46
N LEU A 291 -1.41 -19.68 10.82
CA LEU A 291 -2.38 -18.73 11.35
C LEU A 291 -3.41 -18.31 10.28
N ASP A 292 -2.98 -18.23 9.02
CA ASP A 292 -3.81 -17.95 7.84
C ASP A 292 -4.41 -19.19 7.18
N GLY A 293 -4.31 -20.38 7.78
CA GLY A 293 -4.89 -21.62 7.25
C GLY A 293 -6.43 -21.61 7.14
N ALA A 294 -7.06 -20.45 7.37
CA ALA A 294 -8.46 -20.15 7.08
C ALA A 294 -8.66 -19.43 5.73
N VAL A 295 -7.67 -18.73 5.16
CA VAL A 295 -7.81 -18.06 3.86
C VAL A 295 -7.16 -18.93 2.76
N ALA A 296 -7.75 -18.95 1.57
CA ALA A 296 -7.33 -19.86 0.48
C ALA A 296 -5.86 -19.71 0.08
N ARG A 297 -5.36 -18.47 0.05
CA ARG A 297 -3.95 -18.18 -0.29
C ARG A 297 -2.98 -18.73 0.76
N GLY A 298 -3.32 -18.61 2.03
CA GLY A 298 -2.55 -19.21 3.12
C GLY A 298 -2.49 -20.73 2.97
N ALA A 299 -3.64 -21.40 2.86
CA ALA A 299 -3.69 -22.85 2.69
C ALA A 299 -2.89 -23.34 1.47
N SER A 300 -3.05 -22.68 0.31
CA SER A 300 -2.32 -22.97 -0.93
C SER A 300 -0.80 -22.94 -0.70
N ARG A 301 -0.32 -21.95 0.05
CA ARG A 301 1.10 -21.78 0.31
C ARG A 301 1.65 -22.82 1.30
N LEU A 302 0.90 -23.20 2.32
CA LEU A 302 1.29 -24.28 3.23
C LEU A 302 1.41 -25.62 2.51
N ILE A 303 0.48 -25.89 1.59
CA ILE A 303 0.51 -27.09 0.75
C ILE A 303 1.80 -27.13 -0.06
N GLU A 304 2.20 -26.02 -0.70
CA GLU A 304 3.46 -25.92 -1.44
C GLU A 304 4.68 -26.15 -0.53
N ILE A 305 4.70 -25.54 0.65
CA ILE A 305 5.82 -25.66 1.62
C ILE A 305 5.98 -27.11 2.06
N TYR A 306 4.92 -27.75 2.55
CA TYR A 306 5.00 -29.13 3.01
C TYR A 306 5.41 -30.08 1.88
N THR A 307 4.93 -29.84 0.66
CA THR A 307 5.33 -30.60 -0.52
C THR A 307 6.83 -30.47 -0.82
N LYS A 308 7.39 -29.26 -0.76
CA LYS A 308 8.84 -29.02 -0.96
C LYS A 308 9.71 -29.75 0.06
N HIS A 309 9.22 -29.89 1.28
CA HIS A 309 9.88 -30.66 2.33
C HIS A 309 9.59 -32.17 2.29
N GLY A 310 8.86 -32.64 1.28
CA GLY A 310 8.52 -34.06 1.11
C GLY A 310 7.41 -34.57 2.05
N ASP A 311 6.69 -33.69 2.73
CA ASP A 311 5.70 -34.01 3.75
C ASP A 311 4.26 -33.94 3.18
N LYS A 312 3.93 -34.89 2.32
CA LYS A 312 2.63 -34.94 1.62
C LYS A 312 1.45 -35.07 2.57
N ASP A 313 1.62 -35.79 3.67
CA ASP A 313 0.56 -36.02 4.67
C ASP A 313 0.17 -34.70 5.36
N LYS A 314 1.15 -33.82 5.63
CA LYS A 314 0.84 -32.48 6.13
C LYS A 314 0.19 -31.59 5.08
N ALA A 315 0.60 -31.68 3.82
CA ALA A 315 -0.07 -30.96 2.73
C ALA A 315 -1.56 -31.36 2.63
N ALA A 316 -1.86 -32.65 2.64
CA ALA A 316 -3.23 -33.19 2.69
C ALA A 316 -3.99 -32.72 3.94
N SER A 317 -3.35 -32.75 5.10
CA SER A 317 -3.95 -32.27 6.36
C SER A 317 -4.33 -30.79 6.30
N VAL A 318 -3.56 -29.95 5.59
CA VAL A 318 -3.90 -28.53 5.38
C VAL A 318 -5.16 -28.39 4.52
N VAL A 319 -5.27 -29.17 3.44
CA VAL A 319 -6.45 -29.19 2.56
C VAL A 319 -7.70 -29.51 3.37
N LEU A 320 -7.69 -30.60 4.13
CA LEU A 320 -8.84 -31.07 4.93
C LEU A 320 -9.23 -30.06 6.01
N ASN A 321 -8.25 -29.54 6.75
CA ASN A 321 -8.48 -28.53 7.79
C ASN A 321 -9.07 -27.24 7.21
N TRP A 322 -8.59 -26.79 6.04
CA TRP A 322 -9.08 -25.58 5.41
C TRP A 322 -10.55 -25.73 4.98
N ILE A 323 -10.93 -26.87 4.37
CA ILE A 323 -12.33 -27.15 4.00
C ILE A 323 -13.24 -27.10 5.22
N GLN A 324 -12.82 -27.74 6.33
CA GLN A 324 -13.61 -27.80 7.56
C GLN A 324 -13.84 -26.40 8.15
N LYS A 325 -12.83 -25.54 8.12
CA LYS A 325 -12.91 -24.17 8.66
C LYS A 325 -13.67 -23.20 7.75
N ASN A 326 -13.76 -23.49 6.44
CA ASN A 326 -14.30 -22.57 5.44
C ASN A 326 -15.46 -23.13 4.63
N PRO A 327 -16.52 -23.67 5.27
CA PRO A 327 -17.65 -24.27 4.55
C PRO A 327 -18.37 -23.27 3.62
N ASN A 328 -18.23 -21.97 3.87
CA ASN A 328 -18.83 -20.88 3.10
C ASN A 328 -17.85 -20.19 2.13
N GLY A 329 -16.64 -20.72 1.94
CA GLY A 329 -15.67 -20.18 0.98
C GLY A 329 -16.24 -20.06 -0.44
N SER A 330 -15.73 -19.11 -1.20
CA SER A 330 -16.17 -18.85 -2.58
C SER A 330 -15.69 -19.95 -3.54
N LEU A 331 -16.29 -20.04 -4.73
CA LEU A 331 -15.83 -20.98 -5.76
C LEU A 331 -14.36 -20.74 -6.12
N SER A 332 -13.91 -19.49 -6.16
CA SER A 332 -12.51 -19.12 -6.41
C SER A 332 -11.58 -19.58 -5.29
N ASP A 333 -11.99 -19.42 -4.03
CA ASP A 333 -11.19 -19.86 -2.88
C ASP A 333 -10.98 -21.38 -2.90
N TYR A 334 -12.04 -22.15 -3.15
CA TYR A 334 -11.95 -23.60 -3.29
C TYR A 334 -11.12 -24.01 -4.51
N ASN A 335 -11.19 -23.25 -5.60
CA ASN A 335 -10.35 -23.50 -6.78
C ASN A 335 -8.87 -23.33 -6.47
N ASP A 336 -8.48 -22.26 -5.77
CA ASP A 336 -7.07 -21.97 -5.48
C ASP A 336 -6.44 -23.06 -4.58
N VAL A 337 -7.16 -23.46 -3.53
CA VAL A 337 -6.69 -24.56 -2.65
C VAL A 337 -6.72 -25.90 -3.38
N GLY A 338 -7.76 -26.16 -4.18
CA GLY A 338 -7.89 -27.37 -4.98
C GLY A 338 -6.77 -27.54 -6.00
N TRP A 339 -6.42 -26.46 -6.71
CA TRP A 339 -5.31 -26.46 -7.66
C TRP A 339 -3.98 -26.74 -6.96
N SER A 340 -3.74 -26.08 -5.82
CA SER A 340 -2.54 -26.30 -5.02
C SER A 340 -2.42 -27.74 -4.51
N ALA A 341 -3.55 -28.34 -4.09
CA ALA A 341 -3.61 -29.74 -3.67
C ALA A 341 -3.25 -30.72 -4.80
N PHE A 342 -3.75 -30.46 -6.02
CA PHE A 342 -3.42 -31.23 -7.21
C PHE A 342 -1.92 -31.13 -7.55
N GLU A 343 -1.37 -29.91 -7.62
CA GLU A 343 0.05 -29.70 -7.92
C GLU A 343 0.97 -30.38 -6.89
N ALA A 344 0.54 -30.38 -5.63
CA ALA A 344 1.24 -31.01 -4.52
C ALA A 344 1.15 -32.55 -4.50
N LYS A 345 0.31 -33.16 -5.35
CA LYS A 345 -0.06 -34.58 -5.21
C LYS A 345 -0.58 -34.91 -3.81
N ALA A 346 -1.40 -34.01 -3.30
CA ALA A 346 -2.10 -34.07 -2.02
C ALA A 346 -3.62 -33.91 -2.24
N ALA A 347 -4.12 -34.45 -3.36
CA ALA A 347 -5.53 -34.40 -3.71
C ALA A 347 -6.35 -35.25 -2.73
N GLU A 348 -7.34 -34.62 -2.09
CA GLU A 348 -8.23 -35.27 -1.14
C GLU A 348 -9.65 -35.35 -1.72
N LYS A 349 -10.34 -36.48 -1.46
CA LYS A 349 -11.69 -36.72 -1.99
C LYS A 349 -12.68 -35.64 -1.53
N GLU A 350 -12.55 -35.21 -0.28
CA GLU A 350 -13.33 -34.15 0.34
C GLU A 350 -13.18 -32.82 -0.41
N MET A 351 -11.98 -32.50 -0.90
CA MET A 351 -11.75 -31.29 -1.69
C MET A 351 -12.47 -31.37 -3.04
N ALA A 352 -12.31 -32.48 -3.76
CA ALA A 352 -12.97 -32.68 -5.05
C ALA A 352 -14.51 -32.61 -4.90
N VAL A 353 -15.07 -33.30 -3.90
CA VAL A 353 -16.51 -33.28 -3.61
C VAL A 353 -16.99 -31.87 -3.25
N ALA A 354 -16.26 -31.17 -2.38
CA ALA A 354 -16.64 -29.82 -1.96
C ALA A 354 -16.60 -28.83 -3.14
N LEU A 355 -15.55 -28.89 -3.97
CA LEU A 355 -15.40 -28.01 -5.13
C LEU A 355 -16.47 -28.30 -6.20
N ILE A 356 -16.79 -29.58 -6.47
CA ILE A 356 -17.90 -29.97 -7.36
C ILE A 356 -19.22 -29.39 -6.84
N LYS A 357 -19.52 -29.57 -5.55
CA LYS A 357 -20.75 -29.05 -4.95
C LYS A 357 -20.84 -27.52 -5.07
N LYS A 358 -19.74 -26.82 -4.80
CA LYS A 358 -19.66 -25.36 -4.93
C LYS A 358 -19.87 -24.91 -6.37
N TRP A 359 -19.25 -25.61 -7.31
CA TRP A 359 -19.42 -25.37 -8.73
C TRP A 359 -20.89 -25.52 -9.15
N GLU A 360 -21.54 -26.63 -8.76
CA GLU A 360 -22.96 -26.89 -9.09
C GLU A 360 -23.92 -25.86 -8.47
N MET A 361 -23.55 -25.27 -7.33
CA MET A 361 -24.33 -24.21 -6.67
C MET A 361 -24.03 -22.80 -7.18
N SER A 362 -22.99 -22.61 -7.98
CA SER A 362 -22.55 -21.28 -8.45
C SER A 362 -23.33 -20.79 -9.67
N ALA A 363 -23.40 -19.46 -9.86
CA ALA A 363 -23.99 -18.88 -11.07
C ALA A 363 -23.13 -19.19 -12.29
N ALA A 364 -23.74 -19.27 -13.48
CA ALA A 364 -23.01 -19.59 -14.72
C ALA A 364 -21.84 -18.62 -15.03
N ALA A 365 -21.88 -17.37 -14.54
CA ALA A 365 -20.80 -16.40 -14.68
C ALA A 365 -19.55 -16.72 -13.83
N ASP A 366 -19.72 -17.48 -12.74
CA ASP A 366 -18.63 -17.95 -11.89
C ASP A 366 -18.05 -19.30 -12.37
N GLN A 367 -18.79 -20.00 -13.25
CA GLN A 367 -18.43 -21.30 -13.81
C GLN A 367 -17.43 -21.17 -14.97
N ASN A 368 -16.17 -20.85 -14.64
CA ASN A 368 -15.10 -20.68 -15.61
C ASN A 368 -14.34 -21.98 -15.93
N SER A 369 -13.77 -22.05 -17.13
CA SER A 369 -13.02 -23.22 -17.62
C SER A 369 -11.85 -23.65 -16.74
N TYR A 370 -11.23 -22.72 -16.00
CA TYR A 370 -10.16 -23.00 -15.04
C TYR A 370 -10.62 -23.88 -13.88
N VAL A 371 -11.77 -23.57 -13.28
CA VAL A 371 -12.23 -24.33 -12.11
C VAL A 371 -12.71 -25.72 -12.54
N ALA A 372 -13.28 -25.83 -13.74
CA ALA A 372 -13.59 -27.14 -14.33
C ALA A 372 -12.33 -27.97 -14.56
N ASP A 373 -11.22 -27.38 -15.04
CA ASP A 373 -9.95 -28.10 -15.19
C ASP A 373 -9.35 -28.50 -13.83
N THR A 374 -9.45 -27.66 -12.79
CA THR A 374 -9.05 -28.01 -11.42
C THR A 374 -9.84 -29.21 -10.90
N ILE A 375 -11.17 -29.23 -11.06
CA ILE A 375 -12.02 -30.37 -10.67
C ILE A 375 -11.58 -31.62 -11.44
N ALA A 376 -11.40 -31.52 -12.76
CA ALA A 376 -11.03 -32.64 -13.59
C ALA A 376 -9.67 -33.25 -13.17
N SER A 377 -8.71 -32.38 -12.86
CA SER A 377 -7.36 -32.74 -12.41
C SER A 377 -7.37 -33.43 -11.03
N LEU A 378 -8.17 -32.94 -10.08
CA LEU A 378 -8.36 -33.60 -8.79
C LEU A 378 -9.02 -34.98 -8.96
N CYS A 379 -10.05 -35.09 -9.80
CA CYS A 379 -10.70 -36.36 -10.09
C CYS A 379 -9.76 -37.35 -10.77
N GLU A 380 -8.86 -36.89 -11.64
CA GLU A 380 -7.81 -37.73 -12.22
C GLU A 380 -6.91 -38.35 -11.14
N ASP A 381 -6.36 -37.52 -10.24
CA ASP A 381 -5.48 -37.98 -9.17
C ASP A 381 -6.19 -38.96 -8.21
N LEU A 382 -7.51 -38.84 -8.06
CA LEU A 382 -8.35 -39.71 -7.25
C LEU A 382 -8.88 -40.95 -7.99
N GLY A 383 -8.61 -41.09 -9.29
CA GLY A 383 -9.10 -42.20 -10.12
C GLY A 383 -10.58 -42.12 -10.51
N ASP A 384 -11.24 -40.99 -10.33
CA ASP A 384 -12.63 -40.75 -10.74
C ASP A 384 -12.70 -40.33 -12.21
N LYS A 385 -12.59 -41.32 -13.09
CA LYS A 385 -12.62 -41.12 -14.55
C LYS A 385 -13.88 -40.39 -15.02
N ALA A 386 -15.04 -40.70 -14.43
CA ALA A 386 -16.32 -40.17 -14.89
C ALA A 386 -16.37 -38.64 -14.71
N ASN A 387 -16.00 -38.15 -13.52
CA ASN A 387 -15.95 -36.71 -13.28
C ASN A 387 -14.76 -36.05 -13.97
N ALA A 388 -13.59 -36.70 -14.05
CA ALA A 388 -12.44 -36.17 -14.78
C ALA A 388 -12.78 -35.86 -16.25
N VAL A 389 -13.46 -36.78 -16.94
CA VAL A 389 -13.90 -36.57 -18.33
C VAL A 389 -15.00 -35.49 -18.40
N ARG A 390 -16.04 -35.56 -17.56
CA ARG A 390 -17.16 -34.59 -17.55
C ARG A 390 -16.66 -33.15 -17.44
N PHE A 391 -15.79 -32.87 -16.48
CA PHE A 391 -15.30 -31.51 -16.23
C PHE A 391 -14.20 -31.11 -17.22
N GLY A 392 -13.39 -32.05 -17.71
CA GLY A 392 -12.43 -31.79 -18.80
C GLY A 392 -13.13 -31.37 -20.10
N GLU A 393 -14.22 -32.04 -20.49
CA GLU A 393 -15.05 -31.65 -21.64
C GLU A 393 -15.62 -30.24 -21.47
N TYR A 394 -16.10 -29.91 -20.26
CA TYR A 394 -16.59 -28.58 -19.95
C TYR A 394 -15.49 -27.52 -20.07
N ALA A 395 -14.29 -27.77 -19.53
CA ALA A 395 -13.16 -26.85 -19.59
C ALA A 395 -12.77 -26.54 -21.04
N VAL A 396 -12.69 -27.56 -21.91
CA VAL A 396 -12.45 -27.41 -23.35
C VAL A 396 -13.56 -26.58 -23.99
N LYS A 397 -14.83 -26.93 -23.74
CA LYS A 397 -15.98 -26.25 -24.35
C LYS A 397 -16.05 -24.76 -24.00
N MET A 398 -15.73 -24.40 -22.76
CA MET A 398 -15.80 -23.02 -22.28
C MET A 398 -14.54 -22.19 -22.58
N SER A 399 -13.47 -22.84 -23.04
CA SER A 399 -12.24 -22.15 -23.41
C SER A 399 -12.33 -21.48 -24.77
N ARG A 400 -11.66 -20.33 -24.93
CA ARG A 400 -11.67 -19.57 -26.18
C ARG A 400 -10.99 -20.34 -27.31
N GLU A 401 -11.63 -20.39 -28.48
CA GLU A 401 -11.11 -21.02 -29.68
C GLU A 401 -9.71 -20.50 -30.04
N GLY A 402 -8.79 -21.41 -30.39
CA GLY A 402 -7.41 -21.08 -30.76
C GLY A 402 -6.52 -20.59 -29.61
N SER A 403 -7.01 -20.57 -28.36
CA SER A 403 -6.17 -20.20 -27.22
C SER A 403 -5.19 -21.32 -26.85
N LYS A 404 -4.00 -20.94 -26.37
CA LYS A 404 -3.00 -21.89 -25.82
C LYS A 404 -3.60 -22.76 -24.72
N MET A 405 -4.52 -22.19 -23.96
CA MET A 405 -5.23 -22.83 -22.86
C MET A 405 -6.17 -23.94 -23.30
N LYS A 406 -6.98 -23.68 -24.35
CA LYS A 406 -7.84 -24.69 -24.94
C LYS A 406 -7.04 -25.94 -25.34
N LYS A 407 -5.88 -25.73 -25.96
CA LYS A 407 -4.97 -26.83 -26.31
C LYS A 407 -4.51 -27.62 -25.08
N THR A 408 -4.13 -26.95 -23.99
CA THR A 408 -3.78 -27.62 -22.74
C THR A 408 -4.95 -28.47 -22.21
N PHE A 409 -6.17 -27.93 -22.20
CA PHE A 409 -7.35 -28.67 -21.75
C PHE A 409 -7.71 -29.84 -22.66
N GLU A 410 -7.52 -29.71 -23.97
CA GLU A 410 -7.71 -30.82 -24.92
C GLU A 410 -6.70 -31.95 -24.68
N ASP A 411 -5.45 -31.61 -24.38
CA ASP A 411 -4.41 -32.59 -24.08
C ASP A 411 -4.65 -33.27 -22.71
N ASN A 412 -5.10 -32.51 -21.71
CA ASN A 412 -5.59 -33.04 -20.43
C ASN A 412 -6.79 -33.98 -20.63
N LEU A 413 -7.80 -33.59 -21.41
CA LEU A 413 -8.99 -34.38 -21.66
C LEU A 413 -8.67 -35.74 -22.30
N LYS A 414 -7.74 -35.77 -23.27
CA LYS A 414 -7.27 -37.05 -23.85
C LYS A 414 -6.66 -37.96 -22.78
N ARG A 415 -5.94 -37.39 -21.81
CA ARG A 415 -5.38 -38.14 -20.69
C ARG A 415 -6.50 -38.75 -19.83
N TYR A 416 -7.50 -37.95 -19.47
CA TYR A 416 -8.66 -38.38 -18.68
C TYR A 416 -9.45 -39.52 -19.37
N GLN A 417 -9.70 -39.40 -20.67
CA GLN A 417 -10.41 -40.42 -21.46
C GLN A 417 -9.70 -41.79 -21.48
N ASN A 418 -8.37 -41.78 -21.35
CA ASN A 418 -7.52 -42.97 -21.35
C ASN A 418 -7.22 -43.55 -19.96
N MET A 419 -7.77 -42.96 -18.88
CA MET A 419 -7.72 -43.56 -17.54
C MET A 419 -8.32 -44.98 -17.56
N LYS A 420 -7.71 -45.90 -16.83
CA LYS A 420 -8.13 -47.31 -16.77
C LYS A 420 -9.23 -47.54 -15.74
#